data_AF-A0A848T1N2-F1
#
_entry.id   AF-A0A848T1N2-F1
#
_cell.length_a   1.000
_cell.length_b   1.000
_cell.length_c   1.000
_cell.angle_alpha   90.00
_cell.angle_beta   90.00
_cell.angle_gamma   90.00
#
_symmetry.space_group_name_H-M   'P 1'
#
loop_
_entity.id
_entity.type
_entity.pdbx_description
1 polymer ?
#
loop_
_entity_poly.entity_id
_entity_poly.type
_entity_poly.pdbx_seq_one_letter_code
_entity_poly.pdbx_strand_id
1 'polypeptide(L)'
;MKKLSIFIFIFYSCLQFSFSQNGEITGTIRDTLLMQNLEFAAIAVENDMHYITGISNQHGIYYINPVPPGVYKIVVAYMNSFFVKENVEVHADQVTKVDFNVSSAIGLDSFVVMPDWNEDLLNPFEPDIGLSVDAEKLNEGPSKEISDFIKEAPYVSVEDGQIRIKGARPEATQIIIDGMYVRGSGLDIPISSIRKIDVLTGSIPAKYGDAIGGFIVIETKGF
;
A
#
# COMPACT_ATOMS: atom_id res chain seq x y z
N MET A 1 -45.64 -40.06 22.31
CA MET A 1 -44.16 -39.87 22.26
C MET A 1 -43.69 -39.12 21.01
N LYS A 2 -44.15 -39.44 19.79
CA LYS A 2 -43.74 -38.74 18.55
C LYS A 2 -44.01 -37.22 18.54
N LYS A 3 -45.16 -36.78 19.06
CA LYS A 3 -45.53 -35.35 19.14
C LYS A 3 -44.66 -34.53 20.10
N LEU A 4 -44.15 -35.15 21.18
CA LEU A 4 -43.26 -34.50 22.14
C LEU A 4 -41.83 -34.36 21.58
N SER A 5 -41.38 -35.35 20.83
CA SER A 5 -40.07 -35.32 20.14
C SER A 5 -40.01 -34.23 19.06
N ILE A 6 -41.11 -33.98 18.35
CA ILE A 6 -41.21 -32.90 17.35
C ILE A 6 -41.15 -31.52 18.02
N PHE A 7 -41.79 -31.36 19.17
CA PHE A 7 -41.77 -30.09 19.91
C PHE A 7 -40.37 -29.74 20.44
N ILE A 8 -39.63 -30.75 20.92
CA ILE A 8 -38.24 -30.58 21.37
C ILE A 8 -37.31 -30.23 20.21
N PHE A 9 -37.52 -30.82 19.02
CA PHE A 9 -36.70 -30.51 17.85
C PHE A 9 -36.92 -29.08 17.34
N ILE A 10 -38.16 -28.60 17.34
CA ILE A 10 -38.50 -27.20 17.00
C ILE A 10 -37.94 -26.21 18.01
N PHE A 11 -37.97 -26.56 19.31
CA PHE A 11 -37.37 -25.72 20.33
C PHE A 11 -35.84 -25.64 20.21
N TYR A 12 -35.19 -26.75 19.85
CA TYR A 12 -33.74 -26.80 19.65
C TYR A 12 -33.28 -26.01 18.41
N SER A 13 -34.07 -25.99 17.32
CA SER A 13 -33.73 -25.17 16.14
C SER A 13 -33.89 -23.67 16.39
N CYS A 14 -34.78 -23.28 17.32
CA CYS A 14 -35.01 -21.88 17.67
C CYS A 14 -33.92 -21.29 18.57
N LEU A 15 -33.05 -22.14 19.16
CA LEU A 15 -31.94 -21.73 20.02
C LEU A 15 -30.64 -21.42 19.23
N GLN A 16 -30.65 -21.56 17.91
CA GLN A 16 -29.54 -21.17 17.04
C GLN A 16 -29.59 -19.65 16.78
N PHE A 17 -29.52 -18.83 17.82
CA PHE A 17 -29.18 -17.42 17.66
C PHE A 17 -27.68 -17.32 17.40
N SER A 18 -27.28 -17.12 16.15
CA SER A 18 -25.89 -16.80 15.80
C SER A 18 -25.53 -15.44 16.40
N PHE A 19 -24.59 -15.41 17.33
CA PHE A 19 -23.95 -14.16 17.75
C PHE A 19 -23.05 -13.69 16.61
N SER A 20 -23.40 -12.57 15.97
CA SER A 20 -22.51 -11.91 15.01
C SER A 20 -21.37 -11.27 15.79
N GLN A 21 -20.16 -11.82 15.66
CA GLN A 21 -18.94 -11.22 16.21
C GLN A 21 -18.54 -10.07 15.28
N ASN A 22 -18.86 -8.85 15.68
CA ASN A 22 -18.58 -7.64 14.91
C ASN A 22 -17.27 -7.02 15.40
N GLY A 23 -16.54 -6.39 14.49
CA GLY A 23 -15.40 -5.53 14.81
C GLY A 23 -15.82 -4.08 15.07
N GLU A 24 -14.82 -3.27 15.39
CA GLU A 24 -14.94 -1.83 15.64
C GLU A 24 -13.89 -1.09 14.82
N ILE A 25 -14.26 0.06 14.24
CA ILE A 25 -13.32 0.97 13.58
C ILE A 25 -13.21 2.24 14.40
N THR A 26 -11.99 2.66 14.69
CA THR A 26 -11.71 3.94 15.35
C THR A 26 -10.61 4.69 14.63
N GLY A 27 -10.56 6.01 14.79
CA GLY A 27 -9.48 6.79 14.21
C GLY A 27 -9.62 8.28 14.46
N THR A 28 -8.61 9.03 14.04
CA THR A 28 -8.61 10.50 14.09
C THR A 28 -8.51 11.07 12.68
N ILE A 29 -9.29 12.10 12.41
CA ILE A 29 -9.25 12.85 11.16
C ILE A 29 -8.59 14.19 11.43
N ARG A 30 -7.45 14.44 10.77
CA ARG A 30 -6.62 15.63 10.97
C ARG A 30 -6.32 16.32 9.66
N ASP A 31 -6.48 17.64 9.65
CA ASP A 31 -6.03 18.51 8.57
C ASP A 31 -4.54 18.87 8.72
N THR A 32 -3.73 18.52 7.72
CA THR A 32 -2.29 18.78 7.69
C THR A 32 -1.94 20.22 7.33
N LEU A 33 -2.79 20.93 6.58
CA LEU A 33 -2.57 22.34 6.23
C LEU A 33 -2.88 23.25 7.42
N LEU A 34 -4.02 23.03 8.07
CA LEU A 34 -4.48 23.83 9.20
C LEU A 34 -3.90 23.35 10.54
N MET A 35 -3.23 22.19 10.54
CA MET A 35 -2.74 21.49 11.72
C MET A 35 -3.82 21.27 12.79
N GLN A 36 -5.08 21.10 12.37
CA GLN A 36 -6.26 21.00 13.24
C GLN A 36 -6.99 19.68 13.01
N ASN A 37 -7.69 19.19 14.03
CA ASN A 37 -8.53 17.99 13.89
C ASN A 37 -9.87 18.39 13.25
N LEU A 38 -10.38 17.54 12.36
CA LEU A 38 -11.64 17.79 11.68
C LEU A 38 -12.81 17.28 12.53
N GLU A 39 -13.47 18.22 13.20
CA GLU A 39 -14.64 17.97 14.01
C GLU A 39 -15.88 17.72 13.13
N PHE A 40 -16.78 16.82 13.56
CA PHE A 40 -18.06 16.58 12.89
C PHE A 40 -17.96 16.20 11.40
N ALA A 41 -16.86 15.56 10.99
CA ALA A 41 -16.71 15.00 9.66
C ALA A 41 -17.62 13.76 9.50
N ALA A 42 -18.31 13.68 8.36
CA ALA A 42 -19.17 12.54 8.05
C ALA A 42 -18.30 11.39 7.54
N ILE A 43 -18.54 10.18 8.04
CA ILE A 43 -17.79 8.98 7.66
C ILE A 43 -18.78 7.95 7.12
N ALA A 44 -18.44 7.32 6.00
CA ALA A 44 -19.11 6.16 5.46
C ALA A 44 -18.11 5.01 5.37
N VAL A 45 -18.52 3.83 5.82
CA VAL A 45 -17.79 2.57 5.77
C VAL A 45 -18.61 1.64 4.91
N GLU A 46 -18.12 1.37 3.71
CA GLU A 46 -18.86 0.65 2.68
C GLU A 46 -18.10 -0.57 2.17
N ASN A 47 -18.82 -1.64 1.92
CA ASN A 47 -18.40 -2.78 1.09
C ASN A 47 -19.58 -3.25 0.24
N ASP A 48 -19.40 -4.28 -0.57
CA ASP A 48 -20.43 -4.76 -1.50
C ASP A 48 -21.76 -5.15 -0.83
N MET A 49 -21.76 -5.42 0.48
CA MET A 49 -22.94 -5.91 1.21
C MET A 49 -23.44 -4.97 2.31
N HIS A 50 -22.61 -4.07 2.82
CA HIS A 50 -22.89 -3.26 4.00
C HIS A 50 -22.49 -1.80 3.76
N TYR A 51 -23.33 -0.89 4.26
CA TYR A 51 -23.09 0.54 4.24
C TYR A 51 -23.39 1.10 5.64
N ILE A 52 -22.35 1.56 6.33
CA ILE A 52 -22.42 2.01 7.73
C ILE A 52 -21.93 3.47 7.76
N THR A 53 -22.61 4.32 8.51
CA THR A 53 -22.24 5.75 8.62
C THR A 53 -21.88 6.12 10.05
N GLY A 54 -20.94 7.05 10.20
CA GLY A 54 -20.50 7.63 11.47
C GLY A 54 -20.20 9.11 11.34
N ILE A 55 -19.91 9.76 12.47
CA ILE A 55 -19.51 11.17 12.54
C ILE A 55 -18.36 11.30 13.54
N SER A 56 -17.36 12.14 13.25
CA SER A 56 -16.29 12.45 14.22
C SER A 56 -16.75 13.42 15.31
N ASN A 57 -16.15 13.32 16.49
CA ASN A 57 -16.45 14.19 17.64
C ASN A 57 -15.72 15.55 17.55
N GLN A 58 -15.85 16.36 18.60
CA GLN A 58 -15.18 17.67 18.77
C GLN A 58 -13.65 17.60 18.83
N HIS A 59 -13.06 16.42 18.86
CA HIS A 59 -11.62 16.22 18.79
C HIS A 59 -11.20 15.56 17.47
N GLY A 60 -12.11 15.44 16.51
CA GLY A 60 -11.91 14.74 15.23
C GLY A 60 -11.72 13.23 15.35
N ILE A 61 -12.07 12.64 16.48
CA ILE A 61 -12.00 11.20 16.72
C ILE A 61 -13.36 10.58 16.36
N TYR A 62 -13.36 9.44 15.68
CA TYR A 62 -14.56 8.70 15.35
C TYR A 62 -14.52 7.26 15.86
N TYR A 63 -15.71 6.71 16.08
CA TYR A 63 -15.93 5.35 16.53
C TYR A 63 -17.11 4.78 15.75
N ILE A 64 -16.89 3.68 15.04
CA ILE A 64 -17.90 2.99 14.23
C ILE A 64 -17.99 1.56 14.74
N ASN A 65 -19.09 1.26 15.42
CA ASN A 65 -19.42 -0.04 15.98
C ASN A 65 -20.96 -0.19 15.93
N PRO A 66 -21.49 -1.35 15.50
CA PRO A 66 -20.79 -2.56 15.07
C PRO A 66 -20.43 -2.58 13.58
N VAL A 67 -19.28 -3.16 13.22
CA VAL A 67 -18.88 -3.39 11.83
C VAL A 67 -18.66 -4.90 11.60
N PRO A 68 -19.39 -5.56 10.69
CA PRO A 68 -19.13 -6.96 10.36
C PRO A 68 -17.67 -7.17 9.88
N PRO A 69 -17.07 -8.34 10.10
CA PRO A 69 -15.72 -8.61 9.60
C PRO A 69 -15.71 -8.65 8.06
N GLY A 70 -14.68 -8.06 7.46
CA GLY A 70 -14.53 -7.96 6.01
C GLY A 70 -13.58 -6.84 5.59
N VAL A 71 -13.44 -6.65 4.29
CA VAL A 71 -12.68 -5.55 3.69
C VAL A 71 -13.64 -4.41 3.35
N TYR A 72 -13.28 -3.20 3.77
CA TYR A 72 -14.11 -2.01 3.62
C TYR A 72 -13.35 -0.87 2.94
N LYS A 73 -14.12 -0.03 2.27
CA LYS A 73 -13.74 1.30 1.83
C LYS A 73 -14.30 2.31 2.81
N ILE A 74 -13.45 3.18 3.33
CA ILE A 74 -13.83 4.25 4.27
C ILE A 74 -13.76 5.58 3.54
N VAL A 75 -14.88 6.29 3.51
CA VAL A 75 -15.04 7.60 2.90
C VAL A 75 -15.32 8.63 3.99
N VAL A 76 -14.48 9.64 4.08
CA VAL A 76 -14.69 10.80 4.95
C VAL A 76 -15.11 11.97 4.08
N ALA A 77 -16.28 12.56 4.37
CA ALA A 77 -16.78 13.76 3.74
C ALA A 77 -16.72 14.93 4.73
N TYR A 78 -16.05 16.01 4.32
CA TYR A 78 -15.93 17.22 5.12
C TYR A 78 -15.92 18.47 4.24
N MET A 79 -16.84 19.40 4.48
CA MET A 79 -16.92 20.70 3.80
C MET A 79 -16.67 20.64 2.28
N ASN A 80 -17.39 19.74 1.58
CA ASN A 80 -17.28 19.51 0.13
C ASN A 80 -15.95 18.92 -0.36
N SER A 81 -15.20 18.27 0.53
CA SER A 81 -14.06 17.41 0.19
C SER A 81 -14.38 15.97 0.58
N PHE A 82 -13.92 15.02 -0.24
CA PHE A 82 -14.05 13.59 0.02
C PHE A 82 -12.66 12.97 0.11
N PHE A 83 -12.42 12.21 1.18
CA PHE A 83 -11.18 11.48 1.43
C PHE A 83 -11.51 10.01 1.51
N VAL A 84 -10.82 9.19 0.74
CA VAL A 84 -11.12 7.76 0.60
C VAL A 84 -9.91 6.95 1.02
N LYS A 85 -10.14 5.92 1.84
CA LYS A 85 -9.17 4.85 2.13
C LYS A 85 -9.77 3.51 1.75
N GLU A 86 -9.12 2.79 0.86
CA GLU A 86 -9.57 1.49 0.38
C GLU A 86 -8.88 0.34 1.13
N ASN A 87 -9.36 -0.89 0.92
CA ASN A 87 -8.76 -2.12 1.43
C ASN A 87 -8.55 -2.17 2.97
N VAL A 88 -9.44 -1.56 3.75
CA VAL A 88 -9.38 -1.63 5.21
C VAL A 88 -9.91 -2.97 5.70
N GLU A 89 -9.04 -3.81 6.23
CA GLU A 89 -9.42 -5.10 6.80
C GLU A 89 -9.95 -4.95 8.24
N VAL A 90 -11.16 -5.47 8.48
CA VAL A 90 -11.82 -5.49 9.78
C VAL A 90 -11.97 -6.93 10.23
N HIS A 91 -11.42 -7.26 11.38
CA HIS A 91 -11.55 -8.57 11.99
C HIS A 91 -12.62 -8.58 13.10
N ALA A 92 -13.22 -9.74 13.33
CA ALA A 92 -14.19 -9.94 14.40
C ALA A 92 -13.55 -9.75 15.79
N ASP A 93 -14.28 -9.13 16.71
CA ASP A 93 -13.84 -8.85 18.09
C ASP A 93 -12.51 -8.05 18.18
N GLN A 94 -12.14 -7.33 17.12
CA GLN A 94 -10.95 -6.46 17.09
C GLN A 94 -11.30 -5.01 16.80
N VAL A 95 -10.45 -4.12 17.28
CA VAL A 95 -10.51 -2.68 17.01
C VAL A 95 -9.51 -2.36 15.91
N THR A 96 -10.00 -2.01 14.72
CA THR A 96 -9.19 -1.54 13.59
C THR A 96 -9.00 -0.03 13.70
N LYS A 97 -7.75 0.43 13.86
CA LYS A 97 -7.44 1.86 13.93
C LYS A 97 -7.10 2.42 12.53
N VAL A 98 -7.83 3.43 12.08
CA VAL A 98 -7.64 4.08 10.78
C VAL A 98 -7.60 5.59 10.92
N ASP A 99 -6.40 6.16 10.92
CA ASP A 99 -6.21 7.62 10.98
C ASP A 99 -6.22 8.23 9.56
N PHE A 100 -6.79 9.42 9.44
CA PHE A 100 -6.87 10.22 8.22
C PHE A 100 -6.06 11.51 8.39
N ASN A 101 -5.00 11.66 7.60
CA ASN A 101 -4.27 12.93 7.48
C ASN A 101 -4.65 13.55 6.13
N VAL A 102 -5.50 14.57 6.17
CA VAL A 102 -6.14 15.15 5.00
C VAL A 102 -5.71 16.60 4.82
N SER A 103 -5.87 17.12 3.62
CA SER A 103 -5.59 18.52 3.31
C SER A 103 -6.86 19.13 2.74
N SER A 104 -7.73 19.70 3.59
CA SER A 104 -8.95 20.35 3.12
C SER A 104 -8.57 21.72 2.55
N ALA A 105 -8.37 21.78 1.23
CA ALA A 105 -8.23 23.06 0.56
C ALA A 105 -9.62 23.71 0.53
N ILE A 106 -9.76 24.85 1.21
CA ILE A 106 -10.98 25.66 1.19
C ILE A 106 -11.25 26.08 -0.26
N GLY A 107 -12.17 25.38 -0.95
CA GLY A 107 -12.81 25.89 -2.17
C GLY A 107 -12.54 25.16 -3.49
N LEU A 108 -12.00 23.94 -3.52
CA LEU A 108 -11.96 23.15 -4.77
C LEU A 108 -12.50 21.75 -4.53
N ASP A 109 -13.42 21.35 -5.40
CA ASP A 109 -14.00 20.01 -5.51
C ASP A 109 -12.86 19.02 -5.76
N SER A 110 -12.30 18.50 -4.67
CA SER A 110 -11.14 17.61 -4.71
C SER A 110 -11.60 16.25 -4.22
N PHE A 111 -11.84 15.36 -5.19
CA PHE A 111 -11.79 13.93 -4.96
C PHE A 111 -10.33 13.59 -4.70
N VAL A 112 -9.90 13.67 -3.44
CA VAL A 112 -8.60 13.14 -3.03
C VAL A 112 -8.86 11.69 -2.65
N VAL A 113 -8.83 10.82 -3.66
CA VAL A 113 -8.53 9.40 -3.40
C VAL A 113 -7.15 9.42 -2.77
N MET A 114 -7.05 9.11 -1.47
CA MET A 114 -5.73 8.95 -0.86
C MET A 114 -5.16 7.71 -1.54
N PRO A 115 -4.09 7.82 -2.35
CA PRO A 115 -3.40 6.62 -2.76
C PRO A 115 -3.01 5.89 -1.48
N ASP A 116 -3.24 4.59 -1.45
CA ASP A 116 -2.77 3.72 -0.39
C ASP A 116 -1.25 3.92 -0.33
N TRP A 117 -0.76 4.77 0.57
CA TRP A 117 0.66 4.97 0.79
C TRP A 117 1.18 3.72 1.49
N ASN A 118 1.29 2.65 0.72
CA ASN A 118 2.03 1.45 1.05
C ASN A 118 3.41 1.47 0.36
N GLU A 119 3.93 2.67 0.08
CA GLU A 119 5.36 2.84 -0.09
C GLU A 119 5.95 2.88 1.31
N ASP A 120 6.45 1.73 1.74
CA ASP A 120 7.23 1.57 2.97
C ASP A 120 8.23 2.74 3.07
N LEU A 121 7.96 3.69 3.96
CA LEU A 121 8.82 4.83 4.21
C LEU A 121 10.05 4.32 4.96
N LEU A 122 11.07 3.93 4.20
CA LEU A 122 12.45 3.68 4.63
C LEU A 122 12.55 2.83 5.91
N ASN A 123 12.59 1.50 5.73
CA ASN A 123 12.95 0.60 6.81
C ASN A 123 14.45 0.78 7.16
N PRO A 124 14.82 1.17 8.40
CA PRO A 124 16.22 1.38 8.78
C PRO A 124 17.06 0.08 8.79
N PHE A 125 16.42 -1.08 8.63
CA PHE A 125 17.07 -2.38 8.51
C PHE A 125 17.21 -2.85 7.06
N GLU A 126 16.59 -2.15 6.12
CA GLU A 126 16.77 -2.42 4.69
C GLU A 126 17.99 -1.67 4.16
N PRO A 127 18.73 -2.28 3.23
CA PRO A 127 19.84 -1.60 2.57
C PRO A 127 19.35 -0.28 1.95
N ASP A 128 20.25 0.70 1.79
CA ASP A 128 19.94 1.93 1.03
C ASP A 128 19.56 1.58 -0.41
N ILE A 129 18.25 1.34 -0.61
CA ILE A 129 17.64 1.20 -1.92
C ILE A 129 17.62 2.61 -2.51
N GLY A 130 18.46 2.84 -3.51
CA GLY A 130 18.50 4.14 -4.18
C GLY A 130 17.21 4.40 -4.95
N LEU A 131 16.64 3.37 -5.56
CA LEU A 131 15.36 3.42 -6.26
C LEU A 131 14.74 2.02 -6.33
N SER A 132 13.44 1.92 -6.09
CA SER A 132 12.61 0.73 -6.30
C SER A 132 11.47 1.10 -7.23
N VAL A 133 11.35 0.43 -8.38
CA VAL A 133 10.29 0.67 -9.37
C VAL A 133 9.51 -0.61 -9.62
N ASP A 134 8.21 -0.58 -9.31
CA ASP A 134 7.29 -1.70 -9.53
C ASP A 134 6.67 -1.69 -10.93
N ALA A 135 6.13 -2.84 -11.34
CA ALA A 135 5.55 -3.07 -12.66
C ALA A 135 4.46 -2.07 -13.05
N GLU A 136 3.68 -1.58 -12.10
CA GLU A 136 2.61 -0.61 -12.34
C GLU A 136 3.21 0.71 -12.85
N LYS A 137 4.18 1.26 -12.11
CA LYS A 137 4.92 2.46 -12.49
C LYS A 137 5.71 2.29 -13.80
N LEU A 138 6.27 1.10 -14.02
CA LEU A 138 6.98 0.77 -15.26
C LEU A 138 6.08 0.81 -16.51
N ASN A 139 4.78 0.49 -16.38
CA ASN A 139 3.85 0.49 -17.51
C ASN A 139 3.24 1.88 -17.79
N GLU A 140 3.14 2.73 -16.77
CA GLU A 140 2.58 4.08 -16.85
C GLU A 140 3.59 5.12 -17.36
N GLY A 141 4.89 4.84 -17.22
CA GLY A 141 5.96 5.74 -17.64
C GLY A 141 6.07 5.96 -19.16
N PRO A 142 6.53 7.15 -19.59
CA PRO A 142 6.81 7.42 -21.01
C PRO A 142 8.03 6.64 -21.53
N SER A 143 8.94 6.27 -20.63
CA SER A 143 10.17 5.56 -20.94
C SER A 143 9.90 4.09 -21.27
N LYS A 144 10.51 3.59 -22.35
CA LYS A 144 10.37 2.20 -22.79
C LYS A 144 11.63 1.35 -22.61
N GLU A 145 12.67 1.93 -22.01
CA GLU A 145 13.93 1.25 -21.72
C GLU A 145 14.20 1.19 -20.21
N ILE A 146 14.73 0.06 -19.75
CA ILE A 146 15.17 -0.15 -18.36
C ILE A 146 16.25 0.87 -17.97
N SER A 147 17.11 1.24 -18.95
CA SER A 147 18.20 2.20 -18.80
C SER A 147 17.72 3.55 -18.26
N ASP A 148 16.53 4.00 -18.68
CA ASP A 148 15.98 5.29 -18.30
C ASP A 148 15.45 5.29 -16.87
N PHE A 149 14.82 4.19 -16.42
CA PHE A 149 14.41 4.04 -15.02
C PHE A 149 15.63 3.94 -14.09
N ILE A 150 16.68 3.25 -14.51
CA ILE A 150 17.93 3.15 -13.73
C ILE A 150 18.60 4.53 -13.57
N LYS A 151 18.53 5.42 -14.58
CA LYS A 151 19.06 6.79 -14.50
C LYS A 151 18.33 7.68 -13.50
N GLU A 152 17.08 7.38 -13.17
CA GLU A 152 16.31 8.15 -12.16
C GLU A 152 16.86 7.92 -10.74
N ALA A 153 17.59 6.82 -10.52
CA ALA A 153 18.17 6.51 -9.23
C ALA A 153 19.29 7.51 -8.86
N PRO A 154 19.39 7.92 -7.59
CA PRO A 154 20.38 8.89 -7.14
C PRO A 154 21.79 8.33 -7.31
N TYR A 155 22.71 9.19 -7.77
CA TYR A 155 24.12 8.84 -8.01
C TYR A 155 24.36 7.77 -9.09
N VAL A 156 23.37 7.55 -9.97
CA VAL A 156 23.52 6.69 -11.14
C VAL A 156 23.67 7.53 -12.40
N SER A 157 24.62 7.15 -13.25
CA SER A 157 24.72 7.67 -14.61
C SER A 157 24.79 6.51 -15.60
N VAL A 158 24.15 6.70 -16.75
CA VAL A 158 24.16 5.74 -17.84
C VAL A 158 24.61 6.44 -19.10
N GLU A 159 25.79 6.05 -19.58
CA GLU A 159 26.42 6.58 -20.79
C GLU A 159 26.77 5.41 -21.70
N ASP A 160 26.36 5.47 -22.98
CA ASP A 160 26.61 4.41 -23.97
C ASP A 160 26.19 2.99 -23.51
N GLY A 161 25.08 2.89 -22.77
CA GLY A 161 24.58 1.63 -22.21
C GLY A 161 25.38 1.07 -21.03
N GLN A 162 26.38 1.82 -20.54
CA GLN A 162 27.17 1.48 -19.37
C GLN A 162 26.65 2.20 -18.13
N ILE A 163 26.30 1.43 -17.10
CA ILE A 163 25.83 1.99 -15.83
C ILE A 163 26.99 2.23 -14.87
N ARG A 164 27.10 3.46 -14.39
CA ARG A 164 28.06 3.88 -13.35
C ARG A 164 27.27 4.31 -12.12
N ILE A 165 27.55 3.68 -10.99
CA ILE A 165 26.98 4.03 -9.70
C ILE A 165 28.08 4.69 -8.86
N LYS A 166 27.81 5.89 -8.32
CA LYS A 166 28.76 6.67 -7.50
C LYS A 166 30.14 6.89 -8.14
N GLY A 167 30.18 7.00 -9.47
CA GLY A 167 31.42 7.21 -10.23
C GLY A 167 32.33 5.96 -10.33
N ALA A 168 31.86 4.79 -9.91
CA ALA A 168 32.57 3.55 -10.11
C ALA A 168 32.66 3.17 -11.60
N ARG A 169 33.64 2.34 -11.95
CA ARG A 169 33.76 1.80 -13.32
C ARG A 169 32.52 0.96 -13.64
N PRO A 170 32.08 0.89 -14.91
CA PRO A 170 30.93 0.07 -15.29
C PRO A 170 31.01 -1.39 -14.82
N GLU A 171 32.23 -1.97 -14.82
CA GLU A 171 32.49 -3.34 -14.37
C GLU A 171 32.33 -3.54 -12.85
N ALA A 172 32.25 -2.45 -12.07
CA ALA A 172 32.02 -2.49 -10.63
C ALA A 172 30.52 -2.49 -10.27
N THR A 173 29.64 -2.30 -11.26
CA THR A 173 28.19 -2.45 -11.12
C THR A 173 27.81 -3.86 -11.54
N GLN A 174 27.11 -4.59 -10.67
CA GLN A 174 26.63 -5.94 -10.99
C GLN A 174 25.13 -5.95 -11.24
N ILE A 175 24.71 -6.71 -12.25
CA ILE A 175 23.29 -6.85 -12.62
C ILE A 175 22.86 -8.27 -12.28
N ILE A 176 21.78 -8.36 -11.52
CA ILE A 176 21.17 -9.59 -11.05
C ILE A 176 19.77 -9.66 -11.64
N ILE A 177 19.46 -10.74 -12.34
CA ILE A 177 18.15 -10.99 -12.91
C ILE A 177 17.64 -12.30 -12.32
N ASP A 178 16.52 -12.25 -11.61
CA ASP A 178 15.94 -13.42 -10.91
C ASP A 178 16.94 -14.19 -10.04
N GLY A 179 17.86 -13.47 -9.38
CA GLY A 179 18.89 -14.05 -8.52
C GLY A 179 20.15 -14.55 -9.23
N MET A 180 20.26 -14.41 -10.55
CA MET A 180 21.44 -14.80 -11.33
C MET A 180 22.24 -13.59 -11.81
N TYR A 181 23.56 -13.65 -11.70
CA TYR A 181 24.46 -12.63 -12.25
C TYR A 181 24.47 -12.67 -13.77
N VAL A 182 24.18 -11.52 -14.38
CA VAL A 182 24.23 -11.34 -15.83
C VAL A 182 25.45 -10.51 -16.19
N ARG A 183 26.25 -11.00 -17.14
CA ARG A 183 27.40 -10.27 -17.70
C ARG A 183 26.95 -9.49 -18.92
N GLY A 184 27.33 -8.21 -19.02
CA GLY A 184 26.94 -7.32 -20.10
C GLY A 184 25.92 -6.27 -19.65
N SER A 185 25.19 -5.64 -20.58
CA SER A 185 24.17 -4.66 -20.20
C SER A 185 22.99 -5.35 -19.49
N GLY A 186 22.57 -6.55 -19.90
CA GLY A 186 21.42 -7.23 -19.29
C GLY A 186 20.11 -6.43 -19.37
N LEU A 187 20.10 -5.32 -20.13
CA LEU A 187 18.99 -4.35 -20.21
C LEU A 187 18.01 -4.66 -21.36
N ASP A 188 18.26 -5.71 -22.15
CA ASP A 188 17.47 -6.05 -23.34
C ASP A 188 16.17 -6.82 -23.01
N ILE A 189 15.70 -6.75 -21.77
CA ILE A 189 14.47 -7.42 -21.33
C ILE A 189 13.28 -6.50 -21.58
N PRO A 190 12.16 -7.01 -22.15
CA PRO A 190 10.95 -6.21 -22.28
C PRO A 190 10.42 -5.80 -20.90
N ILE A 191 10.15 -4.50 -20.72
CA ILE A 191 9.60 -3.95 -19.46
C ILE A 191 8.32 -4.67 -19.03
N SER A 192 7.49 -5.06 -19.99
CA SER A 192 6.23 -5.80 -19.74
C SER A 192 6.42 -7.10 -18.95
N SER A 193 7.60 -7.70 -19.04
CA SER A 193 7.99 -8.95 -18.38
C SER A 193 8.65 -8.73 -17.01
N ILE A 194 8.88 -7.47 -16.62
CA ILE A 194 9.52 -7.11 -15.36
C ILE A 194 8.45 -6.88 -14.29
N ARG A 195 8.64 -7.47 -13.11
CA ARG A 195 7.82 -7.21 -11.92
C ARG A 195 8.37 -6.01 -11.16
N LYS A 196 9.68 -5.97 -10.94
CA LYS A 196 10.31 -4.98 -10.08
C LYS A 196 11.76 -4.73 -10.49
N ILE A 197 12.21 -3.49 -10.35
CA ILE A 197 13.62 -3.09 -10.51
C ILE A 197 14.06 -2.40 -9.23
N ASP A 198 15.07 -2.96 -8.57
CA ASP A 198 15.71 -2.38 -7.40
C ASP A 198 17.15 -1.96 -7.73
N VAL A 199 17.44 -0.68 -7.54
CA VAL A 199 18.78 -0.11 -7.74
C VAL A 199 19.40 0.16 -6.37
N LEU A 200 20.37 -0.66 -6.01
CA LEU A 200 21.11 -0.59 -4.75
C LEU A 200 22.38 0.23 -4.97
N THR A 201 22.34 1.50 -4.54
CA THR A 201 23.45 2.44 -4.71
C THR A 201 24.34 2.51 -3.46
N GLY A 202 23.90 1.93 -2.35
CA GLY A 202 24.62 1.89 -1.07
C GLY A 202 24.38 0.60 -0.30
N SER A 203 24.92 0.56 0.93
CA SER A 203 24.67 -0.46 1.96
C SER A 203 24.38 -1.86 1.41
N ILE A 204 25.34 -2.43 0.70
CA ILE A 204 25.18 -3.68 -0.04
C ILE A 204 24.92 -4.85 0.94
N PRO A 205 23.80 -5.57 0.80
CA PRO A 205 23.54 -6.78 1.56
C PRO A 205 24.63 -7.84 1.33
N ALA A 206 25.07 -8.51 2.40
CA ALA A 206 26.08 -9.58 2.32
C ALA A 206 25.71 -10.72 1.35
N LYS A 207 24.42 -10.91 1.06
CA LYS A 207 23.92 -11.92 0.11
C LYS A 207 24.37 -11.70 -1.34
N TYR A 208 24.72 -10.48 -1.73
CA TYR A 208 25.10 -10.15 -3.11
C TYR A 208 26.61 -10.13 -3.34
N GLY A 209 27.42 -10.33 -2.30
CA GLY A 209 28.88 -10.42 -2.42
C GLY A 209 29.57 -9.09 -2.75
N ASP A 210 30.73 -9.18 -3.39
CA ASP A 210 31.64 -8.05 -3.60
C ASP A 210 31.31 -7.28 -4.90
N ALA A 211 30.55 -6.18 -4.78
CA ALA A 211 30.52 -5.14 -5.80
C ALA A 211 30.90 -3.80 -5.18
N ILE A 212 31.79 -3.07 -5.87
CA ILE A 212 32.33 -1.81 -5.37
C ILE A 212 31.42 -0.63 -5.75
N GLY A 213 30.70 -0.73 -6.88
CA GLY A 213 29.80 0.33 -7.35
C GLY A 213 28.40 0.21 -6.78
N GLY A 214 27.73 -0.92 -7.05
CA GLY A 214 26.36 -1.20 -6.60
C GLY A 214 25.74 -2.37 -7.35
N PHE A 215 24.48 -2.64 -7.06
CA PHE A 215 23.71 -3.71 -7.69
C PHE A 215 22.45 -3.19 -8.34
N ILE A 216 22.10 -3.78 -9.48
CA ILE A 216 20.77 -3.64 -10.07
C ILE A 216 20.13 -5.02 -10.00
N VAL A 217 19.03 -5.12 -9.27
CA VAL A 217 18.27 -6.35 -9.12
C VAL A 217 16.99 -6.21 -9.91
N ILE A 218 16.80 -7.09 -10.88
CA ILE A 218 15.62 -7.14 -11.73
C ILE A 218 14.89 -8.44 -11.40
N GLU A 219 13.62 -8.31 -11.02
CA GLU A 219 12.73 -9.44 -10.85
C GLU A 219 11.76 -9.49 -12.02
N THR A 220 11.70 -10.64 -12.70
CA THR A 220 10.74 -10.86 -13.78
C THR A 220 9.41 -11.35 -13.23
N LYS A 221 8.33 -11.11 -13.97
CA LYS A 221 7.02 -11.68 -13.67
C LYS A 221 7.10 -13.20 -13.83
N GLY A 222 6.89 -13.89 -12.72
CA GLY A 222 6.68 -15.33 -12.70
C GLY A 222 5.33 -15.66 -13.34
N PHE A 223 5.31 -16.73 -14.13
CA PHE A 223 4.08 -17.33 -14.63
C PHE A 223 3.32 -18.04 -13.51
#